data_AF-A0A7U9S5F1-F1
#
_entry.id   AF-A0A7U9S5F1-F1
#
_cell.length_a   1.000
_cell.length_b   1.000
_cell.length_c   1.000
_cell.angle_alpha   90.00
_cell.angle_beta   90.00
_cell.angle_gamma   90.00
#
_symmetry.space_group_name_H-M   'P 1'
#
loop_
_entity.id
_entity.type
_entity.pdbx_description
1 polymer ?
#
loop_
_entity_poly.entity_id
_entity_poly.type
_entity_poly.pdbx_seq_one_letter_code
_entity_poly.pdbx_strand_id
1 'polypeptide(L)'
;MNVNGIGAAGYPAAGYETRRARRNYADQMCNMVPAAQSSGGTFELHISNDKDGKAIGSMCGADYSLTVYQPKDFDSANPVYKVKVWDKDGNVTERMVDVSKVDTTGSDYIDMFAYSSHLSASGECPGAQSAFIRAGANQHGADNRTHDDLFGMNDWISVLKDAMQTQYDAGNLKGYLDYKQFWDFLDK
;
A
#
# COMPACT_ATOMS: atom_id res chain seq x y z
N MET A 1 -19.66 65.69 -28.03
CA MET A 1 -20.92 66.04 -27.33
C MET A 1 -21.51 64.76 -26.76
N ASN A 2 -21.84 64.78 -25.46
CA ASN A 2 -22.50 63.78 -24.59
C ASN A 2 -21.80 62.42 -24.37
N VAL A 3 -21.35 61.97 -23.18
CA VAL A 3 -21.82 61.83 -21.76
C VAL A 3 -22.99 60.87 -21.47
N ASN A 4 -22.70 59.95 -20.53
CA ASN A 4 -23.55 59.19 -19.57
C ASN A 4 -24.24 57.90 -20.06
N GLY A 5 -24.36 56.80 -19.30
CA GLY A 5 -23.96 56.51 -17.91
C GLY A 5 -24.47 55.14 -17.41
N ILE A 6 -23.74 54.57 -16.45
CA ILE A 6 -24.13 53.86 -15.21
C ILE A 6 -25.26 52.79 -15.21
N GLY A 7 -24.86 51.55 -14.85
CA GLY A 7 -25.33 50.84 -13.64
C GLY A 7 -26.36 49.72 -13.78
N ALA A 8 -26.02 48.50 -13.31
CA ALA A 8 -26.79 47.71 -12.33
C ALA A 8 -26.18 46.31 -12.13
N ALA A 9 -26.02 45.93 -10.87
CA ALA A 9 -25.62 44.60 -10.41
C ALA A 9 -26.75 43.57 -10.62
N GLY A 10 -26.38 42.31 -10.91
CA GLY A 10 -27.32 41.19 -10.96
C GLY A 10 -26.60 39.85 -11.10
N TYR A 11 -26.63 39.05 -10.04
CA TYR A 11 -26.15 37.67 -9.94
C TYR A 11 -26.60 36.75 -11.10
N PRO A 12 -25.80 35.74 -11.50
CA PRO A 12 -26.35 34.52 -12.07
C PRO A 12 -26.45 33.43 -11.00
N ALA A 13 -27.68 33.06 -10.66
CA ALA A 13 -28.01 31.85 -9.91
C ALA A 13 -28.16 30.65 -10.86
N ALA A 14 -27.67 29.51 -10.36
CA ALA A 14 -28.12 28.14 -10.62
C ALA A 14 -28.04 27.56 -12.05
N GLY A 15 -27.07 26.64 -12.21
CA GLY A 15 -27.03 25.63 -13.27
C GLY A 15 -26.04 24.53 -12.90
N TYR A 16 -26.30 23.84 -11.79
CA TYR A 16 -25.50 22.68 -11.37
C TYR A 16 -25.93 21.44 -12.16
N GLU A 17 -25.14 21.01 -13.14
CA GLU A 17 -25.09 19.60 -13.53
C GLU A 17 -23.63 19.16 -13.59
N THR A 18 -23.06 18.87 -12.42
CA THR A 18 -21.83 18.08 -12.34
C THR A 18 -22.23 16.61 -12.44
N ARG A 19 -22.11 16.04 -13.65
CA ARG A 19 -22.06 14.58 -13.86
C ARG A 19 -20.94 14.02 -13.00
N ARG A 20 -21.29 13.49 -11.82
CA ARG A 20 -20.39 12.73 -10.95
C ARG A 20 -20.04 11.43 -11.66
N ALA A 21 -18.92 11.41 -12.36
CA ALA A 21 -18.24 10.16 -12.69
C ALA A 21 -17.75 9.56 -11.37
N ARG A 22 -18.50 8.59 -10.84
CA ARG A 22 -18.11 7.77 -9.69
C ARG A 22 -16.86 6.97 -10.07
N ARG A 23 -15.68 7.48 -9.72
CA ARG A 23 -14.43 6.71 -9.78
C ARG A 23 -14.37 5.81 -8.55
N ASN A 24 -14.67 4.53 -8.74
CA ASN A 24 -14.43 3.50 -7.73
C ASN A 24 -12.92 3.36 -7.56
N TYR A 25 -12.38 3.80 -6.41
CA TYR A 25 -10.96 3.69 -6.07
C TYR A 25 -10.48 2.23 -5.89
N ALA A 26 -11.41 1.28 -5.75
CA ALA A 26 -11.08 -0.15 -5.59
C ALA A 26 -10.53 -0.79 -6.88
N ASP A 27 -10.91 -0.30 -8.07
CA ASP A 27 -10.47 -0.87 -9.35
C ASP A 27 -9.10 -0.33 -9.81
N GLN A 28 -8.57 0.69 -9.14
CA GLN A 28 -7.34 1.36 -9.56
C GLN A 28 -6.05 0.62 -9.15
N MET A 29 -6.13 -0.35 -8.24
CA MET A 29 -4.96 -1.16 -7.85
C MET A 29 -4.84 -2.46 -8.67
N CYS A 30 -5.94 -2.97 -9.25
CA CYS A 30 -5.92 -4.22 -10.01
C CYS A 30 -5.55 -4.06 -11.49
N ASN A 31 -5.47 -2.83 -12.03
CA ASN A 31 -5.26 -2.58 -13.47
C ASN A 31 -4.05 -1.67 -13.79
N MET A 32 -3.08 -1.52 -12.89
CA MET A 32 -1.79 -0.97 -13.28
C MET A 32 -0.98 -2.07 -13.99
N VAL A 33 -1.14 -2.16 -15.30
CA VAL A 33 -0.04 -2.65 -16.15
C VAL A 33 1.11 -1.67 -15.92
N PRO A 34 2.32 -2.09 -15.49
CA PRO A 34 3.42 -1.15 -15.30
C PRO A 34 3.78 -0.55 -16.65
N ALA A 35 3.27 0.65 -16.95
CA ALA A 35 3.97 1.53 -17.85
C ALA A 35 5.26 1.88 -17.12
N ALA A 36 6.39 1.36 -17.63
CA ALA A 36 7.72 1.54 -17.08
C ALA A 36 7.92 2.95 -16.52
N GLN A 37 7.87 3.10 -15.20
CA GLN A 37 8.27 4.31 -14.52
C GLN A 37 9.73 4.13 -14.13
N SER A 38 10.58 4.56 -15.06
CA SER A 38 12.01 4.62 -14.89
C SER A 38 12.39 5.80 -14.00
N SER A 39 12.81 5.49 -12.77
CA SER A 39 13.85 6.22 -12.05
C SER A 39 14.61 5.26 -11.14
N GLY A 40 15.67 4.65 -11.71
CA GLY A 40 16.57 3.70 -11.04
C GLY A 40 16.29 2.24 -11.40
N GLY A 41 17.00 1.69 -12.39
CA GLY A 41 16.94 0.27 -12.78
C GLY A 41 15.62 -0.20 -13.43
N THR A 42 15.69 -1.24 -14.25
CA THR A 42 14.50 -2.01 -14.66
C THR A 42 14.40 -3.19 -13.71
N PHE A 43 13.51 -3.12 -12.72
CA PHE A 43 13.26 -4.22 -11.79
C PHE A 43 12.10 -5.07 -12.30
N GLU A 44 12.29 -6.39 -12.34
CA GLU A 44 11.23 -7.34 -12.65
C GLU A 44 10.37 -7.59 -11.41
N LEU A 45 9.07 -7.35 -11.53
CA LEU A 45 8.10 -7.66 -10.48
C LEU A 45 7.55 -9.07 -10.71
N HIS A 46 7.87 -9.99 -9.81
CA HIS A 46 7.51 -11.40 -9.94
C HIS A 46 6.13 -11.70 -9.36
N ILE A 47 5.05 -11.49 -10.11
CA ILE A 47 3.66 -11.64 -9.62
C ILE A 47 3.08 -13.05 -9.86
N SER A 48 3.72 -13.88 -10.66
CA SER A 48 3.26 -15.26 -10.89
C SER A 48 4.41 -16.19 -11.27
N ASN A 49 4.28 -17.45 -10.88
CA ASN A 49 5.08 -18.54 -11.40
C ASN A 49 4.35 -19.89 -11.16
N ASP A 50 4.80 -20.94 -11.83
CA ASP A 50 4.15 -22.25 -11.77
C ASP A 50 4.45 -23.04 -10.47
N LYS A 51 5.42 -22.59 -9.69
CA LYS A 51 6.06 -23.38 -8.62
C LYS A 51 5.61 -23.00 -7.22
N ASP A 52 5.56 -21.70 -6.92
CA ASP A 52 5.44 -21.16 -5.57
C ASP A 52 3.99 -20.91 -5.15
N GLY A 53 3.03 -20.96 -6.09
CA GLY A 53 1.61 -20.83 -5.82
C GLY A 53 1.03 -19.47 -6.22
N LYS A 54 -0.04 -19.05 -5.53
CA LYS A 54 -0.78 -17.82 -5.87
C LYS A 54 -0.12 -16.62 -5.19
N ALA A 55 0.29 -15.60 -5.95
CA ALA A 55 0.70 -14.35 -5.34
C ALA A 55 -0.49 -13.63 -4.70
N ILE A 56 -0.32 -13.18 -3.46
CA ILE A 56 -1.31 -12.41 -2.69
C ILE A 56 -0.82 -10.99 -2.37
N GLY A 57 0.45 -10.70 -2.65
CA GLY A 57 1.03 -9.37 -2.49
C GLY A 57 2.35 -9.25 -3.20
N SER A 58 2.57 -8.13 -3.89
CA SER A 58 3.81 -7.83 -4.57
C SER A 58 4.12 -6.34 -4.50
N MET A 59 5.39 -5.97 -4.39
CA MET A 59 5.86 -4.60 -4.45
C MET A 59 7.31 -4.49 -4.95
N CYS A 60 7.74 -3.29 -5.29
CA CYS A 60 9.14 -2.97 -5.60
C CYS A 60 9.62 -1.78 -4.76
N GLY A 61 10.85 -1.84 -4.28
CA GLY A 61 11.53 -0.70 -3.65
C GLY A 61 12.55 -0.07 -4.59
N ALA A 62 13.54 0.61 -4.02
CA ALA A 62 14.61 1.28 -4.77
C ALA A 62 15.48 0.30 -5.54
N ASP A 63 15.77 -0.86 -4.93
CA ASP A 63 16.74 -1.83 -5.41
C ASP A 63 16.33 -3.29 -5.19
N TYR A 64 15.03 -3.54 -5.01
CA TYR A 64 14.48 -4.89 -4.83
C TYR A 64 13.05 -5.04 -5.34
N SER A 65 12.63 -6.29 -5.56
CA SER A 65 11.21 -6.68 -5.64
C SER A 65 10.88 -7.74 -4.59
N LEU A 66 9.64 -7.74 -4.12
CA LEU A 66 9.15 -8.58 -3.02
C LEU A 66 7.80 -9.16 -3.42
N THR A 67 7.62 -10.47 -3.29
CA THR A 67 6.34 -11.15 -3.49
C THR A 67 6.03 -12.15 -2.40
N VAL A 68 4.78 -12.15 -1.95
CA VAL A 68 4.19 -13.11 -1.01
C VAL A 68 3.33 -14.09 -1.79
N TYR A 69 3.69 -15.36 -1.74
CA TYR A 69 2.96 -16.46 -2.36
C TYR A 69 2.22 -17.28 -1.30
N GLN A 70 0.96 -17.55 -1.58
CA GLN A 70 0.18 -18.61 -0.95
C GLN A 70 0.54 -19.95 -1.61
N PRO A 71 1.17 -20.89 -0.88
CA PRO A 71 1.53 -22.19 -1.40
C PRO A 71 0.31 -23.02 -1.86
N LYS A 72 0.54 -24.04 -2.70
CA LYS A 72 -0.55 -24.91 -3.21
C LYS A 72 -1.18 -25.78 -2.11
N ASP A 73 -0.37 -26.12 -1.12
CA ASP A 73 -0.69 -26.90 0.08
C ASP A 73 -1.03 -25.99 1.28
N PHE A 74 -1.40 -24.73 1.03
CA PHE A 74 -1.75 -23.78 2.08
C PHE A 74 -2.88 -24.30 2.99
N ASP A 75 -2.61 -24.25 4.29
CA ASP A 75 -3.57 -24.57 5.34
C ASP A 75 -4.06 -23.28 5.99
N SER A 76 -5.35 -22.96 5.85
CA SER A 76 -5.95 -21.78 6.48
C SER A 76 -5.91 -21.83 8.01
N ALA A 77 -5.79 -23.01 8.63
CA ALA A 77 -5.62 -23.14 10.08
C ALA A 77 -4.18 -22.84 10.54
N ASN A 78 -3.20 -22.96 9.65
CA ASN A 78 -1.79 -22.69 9.89
C ASN A 78 -1.24 -21.83 8.74
N PRO A 79 -1.57 -20.52 8.69
CA PRO A 79 -1.32 -19.69 7.53
C PRO A 79 0.17 -19.37 7.39
N VAL A 80 0.88 -20.20 6.63
CA VAL A 80 2.30 -20.01 6.31
C VAL A 80 2.44 -19.61 4.83
N TYR A 81 3.10 -18.48 4.60
CA TYR A 81 3.32 -17.93 3.27
C TYR A 81 4.79 -18.04 2.86
N LYS A 82 5.03 -18.25 1.57
CA LYS A 82 6.36 -18.18 1.00
C LYS A 82 6.63 -16.76 0.49
N VAL A 83 7.63 -16.11 1.03
CA VAL A 83 8.03 -14.77 0.63
C VAL A 83 9.35 -14.84 -0.12
N LYS A 84 9.42 -14.16 -1.26
CA LYS A 84 10.63 -14.04 -2.06
C LYS A 84 10.99 -12.58 -2.25
N VAL A 85 12.27 -12.29 -2.05
CA VAL A 85 12.87 -11.00 -2.32
C VAL A 85 13.93 -11.17 -3.39
N TRP A 86 13.90 -10.35 -4.42
CA TRP A 86 14.93 -10.26 -5.43
C TRP A 86 15.68 -8.95 -5.23
N ASP A 87 16.99 -9.03 -5.02
CA ASP A 87 17.84 -7.84 -4.97
C ASP A 87 18.17 -7.31 -6.38
N LYS A 88 18.91 -6.20 -6.44
CA LYS A 88 19.38 -5.58 -7.69
C LYS A 88 20.26 -6.44 -8.58
N ASP A 89 20.90 -7.46 -8.02
CA ASP A 89 21.76 -8.38 -8.76
C ASP A 89 20.98 -9.64 -9.19
N GLY A 90 19.69 -9.72 -8.83
CA GLY A 90 18.80 -10.84 -9.12
C GLY A 90 18.95 -12.00 -8.14
N ASN A 91 19.66 -11.83 -7.03
CA ASN A 91 19.76 -12.85 -5.99
C ASN A 91 18.43 -12.97 -5.26
N VAL A 92 18.03 -14.21 -4.96
CA VAL A 92 16.75 -14.51 -4.34
C VAL A 92 16.96 -14.86 -2.87
N THR A 93 16.31 -14.11 -1.99
CA THR A 93 16.11 -14.51 -0.59
C THR A 93 14.72 -15.11 -0.46
N GLU A 94 14.63 -16.37 -0.03
CA GLU A 94 13.36 -17.05 0.24
C GLU A 94 13.14 -17.19 1.76
N ARG A 95 11.95 -16.85 2.25
CA ARG A 95 11.56 -16.99 3.66
C ARG A 95 10.15 -17.56 3.76
N MET A 96 9.94 -18.50 4.69
CA MET A 96 8.60 -18.93 5.09
C MET A 96 8.14 -18.09 6.28
N VAL A 97 7.00 -17.42 6.14
CA VAL A 97 6.43 -16.55 7.17
C VAL A 97 5.13 -17.15 7.69
N ASP A 98 5.13 -17.50 8.97
CA ASP A 98 3.92 -17.87 9.70
C ASP A 98 3.25 -16.61 10.23
N VAL A 99 2.17 -16.18 9.56
CA VAL A 99 1.52 -14.90 9.88
C VAL A 99 0.79 -14.91 11.21
N SER A 100 0.55 -16.10 11.79
CA SER A 100 -0.03 -16.23 13.13
C SER A 100 0.95 -15.84 14.25
N LYS A 101 2.25 -15.73 13.93
CA LYS A 101 3.33 -15.44 14.88
C LYS A 101 3.99 -14.08 14.66
N VAL A 102 3.50 -13.28 13.73
CA VAL A 102 4.08 -11.97 13.42
C VAL A 102 3.81 -11.01 14.58
N ASP A 103 4.89 -10.45 15.15
CA ASP A 103 4.84 -9.41 16.17
C ASP A 103 4.70 -8.04 15.51
N THR A 104 3.58 -7.37 15.72
CA THR A 104 3.27 -6.06 15.12
C THR A 104 4.11 -4.92 15.72
N THR A 105 4.78 -5.15 16.86
CA THR A 105 5.61 -4.16 17.56
C THR A 105 7.10 -4.40 17.41
N GLY A 106 7.49 -5.51 16.77
CA GLY A 106 8.88 -5.97 16.72
C GLY A 106 9.17 -6.95 15.58
N SER A 107 8.71 -6.64 14.37
CA SER A 107 8.99 -7.44 13.17
C SER A 107 9.62 -6.63 12.06
N ASP A 108 10.22 -7.32 11.11
CA ASP A 108 10.77 -6.70 9.91
C ASP A 108 9.70 -6.46 8.84
N TYR A 109 10.10 -5.79 7.75
CA TYR A 109 9.16 -5.42 6.70
C TYR A 109 8.60 -6.64 5.98
N ILE A 110 9.39 -7.71 5.83
CA ILE A 110 9.00 -8.94 5.11
C ILE A 110 7.86 -9.62 5.86
N ASP A 111 8.00 -9.75 7.17
CA ASP A 111 7.01 -10.41 8.03
C ASP A 111 5.70 -9.61 8.07
N MET A 112 5.81 -8.29 8.25
CA MET A 112 4.63 -7.41 8.29
C MET A 112 3.96 -7.24 6.91
N PHE A 113 4.73 -7.30 5.82
CA PHE A 113 4.18 -7.32 4.46
C PHE A 113 3.40 -8.60 4.20
N ALA A 114 3.90 -9.76 4.63
CA ALA A 114 3.18 -11.02 4.53
C ALA A 114 1.88 -11.00 5.36
N TYR A 115 1.94 -10.51 6.59
CA TYR A 115 0.77 -10.40 7.46
C TYR A 115 -0.29 -9.46 6.89
N SER A 116 0.08 -8.25 6.47
CA SER A 116 -0.86 -7.30 5.88
C SER A 116 -1.45 -7.80 4.55
N SER A 117 -0.65 -8.52 3.74
CA SER A 117 -1.13 -9.20 2.51
C SER A 117 -2.15 -10.28 2.84
N HIS A 118 -1.92 -11.08 3.87
CA HIS A 118 -2.86 -12.08 4.36
C HIS A 118 -4.19 -11.44 4.77
N LEU A 119 -4.16 -10.40 5.60
CA LEU A 119 -5.36 -9.70 6.07
C LEU A 119 -6.19 -9.09 4.94
N SER A 120 -5.50 -8.53 3.94
CA SER A 120 -6.15 -8.01 2.73
C SER A 120 -6.77 -9.14 1.89
N ALA A 121 -6.06 -10.26 1.71
CA ALA A 121 -6.51 -11.38 0.88
C ALA A 121 -7.60 -12.23 1.54
N SER A 122 -7.57 -12.40 2.88
CA SER A 122 -8.60 -13.10 3.65
C SER A 122 -9.89 -12.27 3.80
N GLY A 123 -9.78 -10.95 3.66
CA GLY A 123 -10.88 -10.01 3.83
C GLY A 123 -11.12 -9.58 5.28
N GLU A 124 -10.27 -10.02 6.22
CA GLU A 124 -10.32 -9.58 7.63
C GLU A 124 -10.03 -8.08 7.77
N CYS A 125 -9.09 -7.57 6.98
CA CYS A 125 -8.85 -6.15 6.82
C CYS A 125 -8.46 -5.83 5.37
N PRO A 126 -9.44 -5.64 4.46
CA PRO A 126 -9.19 -5.51 3.01
C PRO A 126 -8.17 -4.42 2.64
N GLY A 127 -8.09 -3.35 3.42
CA GLY A 127 -7.17 -2.23 3.20
C GLY A 127 -5.76 -2.39 3.78
N ALA A 128 -5.49 -3.45 4.56
CA ALA A 128 -4.28 -3.61 5.37
C ALA A 128 -2.98 -3.49 4.55
N GLN A 129 -2.82 -4.25 3.48
CA GLN A 129 -1.62 -4.21 2.64
C GLN A 129 -1.38 -2.81 2.07
N SER A 130 -2.44 -2.16 1.55
CA SER A 130 -2.33 -0.82 0.98
C SER A 130 -1.95 0.22 2.03
N ALA A 131 -2.49 0.10 3.24
CA ALA A 131 -2.17 0.97 4.37
C ALA A 131 -0.72 0.74 4.81
N PHE A 132 -0.29 -0.51 4.93
CA PHE A 132 1.08 -0.87 5.29
C PHE A 132 2.11 -0.28 4.31
N ILE A 133 1.94 -0.52 2.99
CA ILE A 133 2.86 -0.01 1.96
C ILE A 133 2.97 1.52 2.04
N ARG A 134 1.84 2.23 2.15
CA ARG A 134 1.85 3.70 2.21
C ARG A 134 2.43 4.23 3.53
N ALA A 135 2.19 3.57 4.65
CA ALA A 135 2.79 3.94 5.93
C ALA A 135 4.32 3.77 5.87
N GLY A 136 4.79 2.68 5.29
CA GLY A 136 6.20 2.47 5.00
C GLY A 136 6.78 3.51 4.05
N ALA A 137 6.02 3.97 3.05
CA ALA A 137 6.44 5.04 2.14
C ALA A 137 6.58 6.41 2.85
N ASN A 138 5.84 6.67 3.93
CA ASN A 138 6.01 7.91 4.69
C ASN A 138 7.35 7.98 5.44
N GLN A 139 7.92 6.83 5.82
CA GLN A 139 9.19 6.77 6.55
C GLN A 139 10.42 6.98 5.64
N HIS A 140 10.39 6.39 4.44
CA HIS A 140 11.55 6.39 3.54
C HIS A 140 11.33 7.23 2.27
N GLY A 141 10.09 7.62 1.95
CA GLY A 141 9.69 8.04 0.61
C GLY A 141 9.18 6.83 -0.19
N ALA A 142 8.31 7.08 -1.18
CA ALA A 142 7.65 6.01 -1.95
C ALA A 142 8.62 5.01 -2.60
N ASP A 143 9.78 5.49 -3.05
CA ASP A 143 10.72 4.72 -3.86
C ASP A 143 12.12 4.60 -3.24
N ASN A 144 12.35 5.06 -2.00
CA ASN A 144 13.72 5.06 -1.44
C ASN A 144 14.00 3.91 -0.46
N ARG A 145 13.04 3.01 -0.20
CA ARG A 145 13.32 1.83 0.64
C ARG A 145 14.27 0.91 -0.13
N THR A 146 15.40 0.61 0.48
CA THR A 146 16.40 -0.33 -0.06
C THR A 146 16.15 -1.75 0.43
N HIS A 147 16.82 -2.72 -0.19
CA HIS A 147 16.78 -4.12 0.20
C HIS A 147 17.19 -4.31 1.66
N ASP A 148 18.22 -3.58 2.11
CA ASP A 148 18.74 -3.69 3.47
C ASP A 148 17.72 -3.20 4.52
N ASP A 149 16.90 -2.21 4.17
CA ASP A 149 15.84 -1.69 5.04
C ASP A 149 14.75 -2.73 5.33
N LEU A 150 14.62 -3.78 4.50
CA LEU A 150 13.61 -4.83 4.67
C LEU A 150 13.78 -5.64 5.96
N PHE A 151 15.00 -5.72 6.47
CA PHE A 151 15.37 -6.57 7.61
C PHE A 151 15.40 -5.80 8.94
N GLY A 152 15.14 -4.48 8.91
CA GLY A 152 15.06 -3.66 10.11
C GLY A 152 13.78 -3.95 10.91
N MET A 153 13.93 -4.15 12.22
CA MET A 153 12.80 -4.35 13.13
C MET A 153 12.11 -3.02 13.41
N ASN A 154 10.78 -2.99 13.33
CA ASN A 154 9.98 -1.80 13.52
C ASN A 154 8.77 -2.05 14.42
N ASP A 155 8.39 -1.01 15.18
CA ASP A 155 7.08 -0.93 15.83
C ASP A 155 6.04 -0.39 14.84
N TRP A 156 5.37 -1.30 14.14
CA TRP A 156 4.42 -0.95 13.08
C TRP A 156 3.17 -0.24 13.59
N ILE A 157 2.81 -0.42 14.87
CA ILE A 157 1.71 0.32 15.49
C ILE A 157 2.08 1.80 15.55
N SER A 158 3.29 2.12 15.98
CA SER A 158 3.80 3.50 15.99
C SER A 158 3.93 4.06 14.56
N VAL A 159 4.45 3.27 13.60
CA VAL A 159 4.55 3.70 12.19
C VAL A 159 3.17 4.10 11.62
N LEU A 160 2.16 3.28 11.86
CA LEU A 160 0.80 3.54 11.38
C LEU A 160 0.18 4.76 12.07
N LYS A 161 0.43 4.93 13.37
CA LYS A 161 -0.03 6.10 14.13
C LYS A 161 0.58 7.40 13.60
N ASP A 162 1.88 7.41 13.28
CA ASP A 162 2.54 8.57 12.69
C ASP A 162 2.00 8.88 11.28
N ALA A 163 1.74 7.83 10.49
CA ALA A 163 1.10 7.97 9.19
C ALA A 163 -0.33 8.54 9.30
N MET A 164 -1.11 8.09 10.28
CA MET A 164 -2.43 8.66 10.59
C MET A 164 -2.33 10.14 10.92
N GLN A 165 -1.45 10.51 11.85
CA GLN A 165 -1.28 11.90 12.27
C GLN A 165 -0.89 12.80 11.09
N THR A 166 0.03 12.34 10.24
CA THR A 166 0.45 13.05 9.03
C THR A 166 -0.74 13.32 8.09
N GLN A 167 -1.64 12.35 7.88
CA GLN A 167 -2.83 12.55 7.06
C GLN A 167 -3.83 13.51 7.71
N TYR A 168 -3.97 13.45 9.04
CA TYR A 168 -4.84 14.36 9.78
C TYR A 168 -4.37 15.81 9.65
N ASP A 169 -3.07 16.06 9.85
CA ASP A 169 -2.47 17.39 9.77
C ASP A 169 -2.55 17.96 8.34
N ALA A 170 -2.48 17.10 7.33
CA ALA A 170 -2.69 17.46 5.93
C ALA A 170 -4.17 17.70 5.55
N GLY A 171 -5.11 17.53 6.49
CA GLY A 171 -6.55 17.62 6.23
C GLY A 171 -7.12 16.47 5.40
N ASN A 172 -6.37 15.39 5.18
CA ASN A 172 -6.80 14.21 4.43
C ASN A 172 -7.50 13.20 5.34
N LEU A 173 -8.75 13.50 5.70
CA LEU A 173 -9.56 12.62 6.56
C LEU A 173 -9.79 11.23 5.97
N LYS A 174 -9.84 11.09 4.64
CA LYS A 174 -9.97 9.78 4.00
C LYS A 174 -8.72 8.92 4.26
N GLY A 175 -7.54 9.49 4.01
CA GLY A 175 -6.27 8.81 4.28
C GLY A 175 -6.12 8.43 5.75
N TYR A 176 -6.53 9.33 6.67
CA TYR A 176 -6.56 9.04 8.10
C TYR A 176 -7.42 7.80 8.42
N LEU A 177 -8.65 7.75 7.90
CA LEU A 177 -9.56 6.61 8.14
C LEU A 177 -9.04 5.30 7.54
N ASP A 178 -8.39 5.36 6.36
CA ASP A 178 -7.80 4.18 5.73
C ASP A 178 -6.68 3.57 6.61
N TYR A 179 -5.84 4.41 7.25
CA TYR A 179 -4.86 3.91 8.21
C TYR A 179 -5.49 3.49 9.54
N LYS A 180 -6.50 4.24 10.02
CA LYS A 180 -7.18 3.95 11.29
C LYS A 180 -7.79 2.55 11.29
N GLN A 181 -8.42 2.14 10.19
CA GLN A 181 -9.00 0.80 10.10
C GLN A 181 -7.96 -0.30 10.33
N PHE A 182 -6.77 -0.13 9.76
CA PHE A 182 -5.70 -1.11 9.92
C PHE A 182 -5.07 -1.01 11.31
N TRP A 183 -4.82 0.20 11.80
CA TRP A 183 -4.29 0.43 13.15
C TRP A 183 -5.21 -0.14 14.24
N ASP A 184 -6.53 0.11 14.19
CA ASP A 184 -7.52 -0.46 15.12
C ASP A 184 -7.58 -2.00 15.06
N PHE A 185 -7.16 -2.60 13.94
CA PHE A 185 -7.09 -4.05 13.81
C PHE A 185 -5.90 -4.62 14.59
N LEU A 186 -4.77 -3.90 14.59
CA LEU A 186 -3.52 -4.30 15.23
C LEU A 186 -3.46 -3.95 16.71
N ASP A 187 -4.02 -2.80 17.11
CA ASP A 187 -4.06 -2.31 18.49
C ASP A 187 -5.24 -2.93 19.26
N LYS A 188 -5.14 -4.22 19.55
CA LYS A 188 -6.14 -5.00 20.31
C LYS A 188 -5.57 -5.69 21.54
#